data_AF-D9IPD5-F1
#
_entry.id   AF-D9IPD5-F1
#
_cell.length_a   1.000
_cell.length_b   1.000
_cell.length_c   1.000
_cell.angle_alpha   90.00
_cell.angle_beta   90.00
_cell.angle_gamma   90.00
#
_symmetry.space_group_name_H-M   'P 1'
#
loop_
_entity.id
_entity.type
_entity.pdbx_description
1 polymer ?
#
loop_
_entity_poly.entity_id
_entity_poly.type
_entity_poly.pdbx_seq_one_letter_code
_entity_poly.pdbx_strand_id
1 'polypeptide(L)' 'MLRHWFPASPYPLPLPPAPEASPMSTEAPAPTADTDLIADVAIVGGGLAGLSLAAALGTAGVRTLCIDRDSPA' A
#
# COMPACT_ATOMS: atom_id res chain seq x y z
N MET A 1 -4.84 22.43 12.03
CA MET A 1 -3.58 22.95 11.48
C MET A 1 -2.60 21.78 11.35
N LEU A 2 -2.47 21.19 10.17
CA LEU A 2 -1.59 20.03 9.92
C LEU A 2 -0.53 20.47 8.91
N ARG A 3 0.69 20.73 9.40
CA ARG A 3 1.84 21.16 8.59
C ARG A 3 3.08 20.49 9.16
N HIS A 4 3.50 19.38 8.54
CA HIS A 4 4.84 18.79 8.72
C HIS A 4 5.16 17.69 7.69
N TRP A 5 4.57 17.74 6.48
CA TRP A 5 4.93 16.82 5.41
C TRP A 5 6.14 17.38 4.64
N PHE A 6 7.33 16.81 4.94
CA PHE A 6 8.63 16.92 4.25
C PHE A 6 9.33 18.30 4.15
N PRO A 7 10.49 18.51 4.81
CA PRO A 7 11.42 19.55 4.39
C PRO A 7 12.16 19.12 3.11
N ALA A 8 12.33 20.06 2.18
CA ALA A 8 13.14 19.91 0.98
C ALA A 8 14.53 19.31 1.30
N SER A 9 14.90 18.22 0.62
CA SER A 9 16.25 17.64 0.75
C SER A 9 17.23 18.42 -0.12
N PRO A 10 18.30 19.03 0.44
CA PRO A 10 19.21 19.88 -0.32
C PRO A 10 20.51 19.16 -0.79
N TYR A 11 20.55 17.82 -0.88
CA TYR A 11 21.77 17.10 -1.21
C TYR A 11 21.79 16.57 -2.67
N PRO A 12 22.86 16.82 -3.45
CA PRO A 12 23.04 16.16 -4.75
C PRO A 12 23.43 14.68 -4.52
N LEU A 13 22.66 13.76 -5.13
CA LEU A 13 22.93 12.33 -5.06
C LEU A 13 24.20 11.99 -5.86
N PRO A 14 25.09 11.10 -5.37
CA PRO A 14 26.23 10.63 -6.14
C PRO A 14 25.77 9.86 -7.39
N LEU A 15 26.44 10.08 -8.52
CA LEU A 15 26.20 9.36 -9.78
C LEU A 15 26.51 7.86 -9.58
N PRO A 16 25.62 6.94 -10.00
CA PRO A 16 25.90 5.50 -9.93
C PRO A 16 27.07 5.13 -10.86
N PRO A 17 27.88 4.12 -10.50
CA PRO A 17 28.91 3.59 -11.40
C PRO A 17 28.26 2.98 -12.66
N ALA A 18 28.95 3.07 -13.81
CA ALA A 18 28.48 2.60 -15.10
C ALA A 18 28.12 1.09 -15.06
N PRO A 19 27.06 0.64 -15.76
CA PRO A 19 26.55 -0.71 -15.63
C PRO A 19 27.55 -1.74 -16.19
N GLU A 20 28.15 -2.54 -15.30
CA GLU A 20 28.80 -3.79 -15.69
C GLU A 20 27.76 -4.71 -16.33
N ALA A 21 28.00 -5.04 -17.60
CA ALA A 21 27.14 -5.89 -18.41
C ALA A 21 26.93 -7.26 -17.76
N SER A 22 25.74 -7.48 -17.18
CA SER A 22 25.26 -8.82 -16.81
C SER A 22 24.26 -9.31 -17.86
N PRO A 23 24.47 -10.49 -18.47
CA PRO A 23 23.65 -10.99 -19.57
C PRO A 23 22.27 -11.46 -19.07
N MET A 24 21.23 -11.04 -19.79
CA MET A 24 19.87 -11.59 -19.88
C MET A 24 19.50 -12.69 -18.85
N SER A 25 18.69 -12.33 -17.86
CA SER A 25 17.53 -13.13 -17.51
C SER A 25 16.28 -12.35 -17.88
N THR A 26 15.52 -12.89 -18.83
CA THR A 26 14.17 -12.42 -19.15
C THR A 26 13.30 -12.74 -17.94
N GLU A 27 13.11 -11.77 -17.06
CA GLU A 27 11.92 -11.70 -16.23
C GLU A 27 11.20 -10.44 -16.68
N ALA A 28 10.11 -10.62 -17.41
CA ALA A 28 9.22 -9.52 -17.76
C ALA A 28 8.87 -8.78 -16.46
N PRO A 29 8.98 -7.44 -16.39
CA PRO A 29 8.63 -6.72 -15.18
C PRO A 29 7.16 -7.01 -14.91
N ALA A 30 6.88 -7.83 -13.90
CA ALA A 30 5.55 -7.96 -13.35
C ALA A 30 5.13 -6.52 -13.00
N PRO A 31 3.95 -6.06 -13.45
CA PRO A 31 3.51 -4.73 -13.10
C PRO A 31 3.35 -4.69 -11.58
N THR A 32 4.35 -4.12 -10.89
CA THR A 32 4.18 -3.56 -9.55
C THR A 32 3.31 -2.33 -9.72
N ALA A 33 2.04 -2.56 -10.03
CA ALA A 33 1.01 -1.55 -9.89
C ALA A 33 0.91 -1.31 -8.38
N ASP A 34 1.59 -0.27 -7.91
CA ASP A 34 1.29 0.37 -6.62
C ASP A 34 -0.18 0.77 -6.70
N THR A 35 -1.05 -0.16 -6.29
CA THR A 35 -2.47 0.05 -6.22
C THR A 35 -2.70 0.66 -4.86
N ASP A 36 -2.66 1.99 -4.79
CA ASP A 36 -3.06 2.71 -3.60
C ASP A 36 -4.48 2.25 -3.23
N LEU A 37 -4.59 1.55 -2.09
CA LEU A 37 -5.88 1.08 -1.58
C LEU A 37 -6.61 2.28 -0.97
N ILE A 38 -7.51 2.88 -1.75
CA ILE A 38 -8.30 4.03 -1.32
C ILE A 38 -9.56 3.53 -0.59
N ALA A 39 -9.59 3.73 0.73
CA ALA A 39 -10.77 3.51 1.57
C ALA A 39 -11.02 4.72 2.47
N ASP A 40 -12.28 4.94 2.83
CA ASP A 40 -12.66 5.99 3.77
C ASP A 40 -12.40 5.54 5.23
N VAL A 41 -12.43 4.22 5.47
CA VAL A 41 -12.16 3.60 6.77
C VAL A 41 -11.32 2.34 6.61
N ALA A 42 -10.27 2.20 7.41
CA ALA A 42 -9.50 0.96 7.56
C ALA A 42 -9.86 0.26 8.88
N ILE A 43 -10.15 -1.04 8.81
CA ILE A 43 -10.48 -1.91 9.94
C ILE A 43 -9.35 -2.92 10.10
N VAL A 44 -8.75 -2.97 11.28
CA VAL A 44 -7.65 -3.91 11.58
C VAL A 44 -8.20 -5.01 12.49
N GLY A 45 -8.26 -6.23 11.96
CA GLY A 45 -8.82 -7.44 12.58
C GLY A 45 -10.18 -7.85 11.98
N GLY A 46 -10.24 -9.02 11.36
CA GLY A 46 -11.41 -9.63 10.70
C GLY A 46 -12.17 -10.62 11.58
N GLY A 47 -12.14 -10.44 12.90
CA GLY A 47 -13.03 -11.15 13.82
C GLY A 47 -14.50 -10.69 13.68
N LEU A 48 -15.39 -11.28 14.50
CA LEU A 48 -16.82 -10.96 14.47
C LEU A 48 -17.11 -9.45 14.56
N ALA A 49 -16.41 -8.73 15.44
CA ALA A 49 -16.58 -7.28 15.59
C ALA A 49 -16.16 -6.52 14.33
N GLY A 50 -14.99 -6.83 13.77
CA GLY A 50 -14.45 -6.15 12.60
C GLY A 50 -15.28 -6.38 11.34
N LEU A 51 -15.70 -7.62 11.09
CA LEU A 51 -16.56 -7.94 9.96
C LEU A 51 -18.00 -7.41 10.14
N SER A 52 -18.54 -7.43 11.36
CA SER A 52 -19.85 -6.81 11.61
C SER A 52 -19.82 -5.30 11.35
N LEU A 53 -18.74 -4.63 11.75
CA LEU A 53 -18.53 -3.21 11.47
C LEU A 53 -18.36 -2.97 9.96
N ALA A 54 -17.53 -3.75 9.27
CA ALA A 54 -17.33 -3.66 7.83
C ALA A 54 -18.66 -3.83 7.07
N ALA A 55 -19.48 -4.81 7.48
CA ALA A 55 -20.80 -5.04 6.90
C ALA A 55 -21.72 -3.84 7.13
N ALA A 56 -21.81 -3.31 8.35
CA ALA A 56 -22.66 -2.16 8.67
C ALA A 56 -22.23 -0.89 7.91
N LEU A 57 -20.94 -0.66 7.77
CA LEU A 57 -20.40 0.46 6.99
C LEU A 57 -20.64 0.27 5.49
N GLY A 58 -20.48 -0.95 4.98
CA GLY A 58 -20.77 -1.29 3.58
C GLY A 58 -22.24 -1.12 3.23
N THR A 59 -23.18 -1.49 4.12
CA THR A 59 -24.62 -1.25 3.89
C THR A 59 -24.98 0.23 3.97
N ALA A 60 -24.20 1.03 4.69
CA ALA A 60 -24.32 2.50 4.71
C ALA A 60 -23.63 3.19 3.51
N GLY A 61 -22.99 2.43 2.62
CA GLY A 61 -22.30 2.96 1.43
C GLY A 61 -20.91 3.54 1.70
N VAL A 62 -20.31 3.25 2.85
CA VAL A 62 -18.95 3.67 3.20
C VAL A 62 -17.94 2.69 2.63
N ARG A 63 -16.89 3.18 1.98
CA ARG A 63 -15.83 2.32 1.45
C ARG A 63 -14.88 1.91 2.57
N THR A 64 -14.87 0.64 2.91
CA THR A 64 -14.05 0.10 3.98
C THR A 64 -13.00 -0.89 3.47
N LEU A 65 -11.81 -0.86 4.06
CA LEU A 65 -10.77 -1.87 3.91
C LEU A 65 -10.64 -2.66 5.21
N CYS A 66 -10.80 -3.99 5.16
CA CYS A 66 -10.53 -4.86 6.31
C CYS A 66 -9.17 -5.54 6.12
N ILE A 67 -8.31 -5.46 7.13
CA ILE A 67 -6.99 -6.06 7.15
C ILE A 67 -6.97 -7.10 8.27
N ASP A 68 -6.85 -8.36 7.90
CA ASP A 68 -6.63 -9.47 8.82
C ASP A 68 -5.21 -10.03 8.61
N ARG A 69 -4.63 -10.57 9.67
CA ARG A 69 -3.37 -11.31 9.62
C ARG A 69 -3.59 -12.72 9.07
N ASP A 70 -4.70 -13.34 9.44
CA ASP A 70 -4.99 -14.71 9.10
C ASP A 70 -5.60 -14.73 7.69
N SER A 71 -4.96 -15.46 6.79
CA SER A 71 -5.47 -15.65 5.44
C SER A 71 -6.68 -16.59 5.49
N PRO A 72 -7.75 -16.36 4.71
CA PRO A 72 -8.84 -17.33 4.62
C PRO A 72 -8.26 -18.69 4.18
N ALA A 73 -8.61 -19.74 4.92
CA ALA A 73 -8.22 -21.12 4.64
C ALA A 73 -8.97 -21.71 3.44
#